data_AF-A0A935UNT6-F1
#
_entry.id   AF-A0A935UNT6-F1
#
_cell.length_a   1.000
_cell.length_b   1.000
_cell.length_c   1.000
_cell.angle_alpha   90.00
_cell.angle_beta   90.00
_cell.angle_gamma   90.00
#
_symmetry.space_group_name_H-M   'P 1'
#
loop_
_entity.id
_entity.type
_entity.pdbx_description
1 polymer ?
#
loop_
_entity_poly.entity_id
_entity_poly.type
_entity_poly.pdbx_seq_one_letter_code
_entity_poly.pdbx_strand_id
1 'polypeptide(L)'
;MFKKLTLSLLALTLVAAAGGAAASSIGWGNLQWPFTTTDPACTGTGFFGQVWMSGVTDSPGQGAGITAELGFGPVGSTPDASWLWLPAVFNIDVGNNDEYVVWMSTYLPAGTYHYTYRYQFAGDGDWYVASERGTATIIQNCGAVPSATAAWGSVKAMY
;
A
#
# COMPACT_ATOMS: atom_id res chain seq x y z
N MET A 1 -62.03 5.42 -36.09
CA MET A 1 -60.70 5.54 -36.72
C MET A 1 -59.66 5.49 -35.60
N PHE A 2 -59.04 4.33 -35.34
CA PHE A 2 -57.93 4.22 -34.39
C PHE A 2 -56.86 3.33 -35.04
N LYS A 3 -55.73 3.93 -35.43
CA LYS A 3 -54.59 3.24 -36.02
C LYS A 3 -53.88 2.45 -34.92
N LYS A 4 -53.83 1.12 -35.06
CA LYS A 4 -52.95 0.25 -34.25
C LYS A 4 -51.50 0.62 -34.55
N LEU A 5 -50.75 1.08 -33.54
CA LEU A 5 -49.30 1.24 -33.61
C LEU A 5 -48.66 -0.10 -33.23
N THR A 6 -48.01 -0.76 -34.17
CA THR A 6 -47.13 -1.91 -33.92
C THR A 6 -45.77 -1.40 -33.48
N LEU A 7 -45.38 -1.70 -32.24
CA LEU A 7 -44.06 -1.41 -31.70
C LEU A 7 -43.11 -2.55 -32.12
N SER A 8 -42.12 -2.25 -32.96
CA SER A 8 -41.07 -3.21 -33.32
C SER A 8 -39.97 -3.14 -32.27
N LEU A 9 -39.72 -4.26 -31.57
CA LEU A 9 -38.70 -4.37 -30.54
C LEU A 9 -37.40 -4.85 -31.20
N LEU A 10 -36.38 -3.98 -31.26
CA LEU A 10 -35.02 -4.38 -31.66
C LEU A 10 -34.41 -5.22 -30.53
N ALA A 11 -34.08 -6.49 -30.80
CA ALA A 11 -33.31 -7.31 -29.87
C ALA A 11 -31.84 -6.86 -29.90
N LEU A 12 -31.37 -6.26 -28.82
CA LEU A 12 -29.95 -5.97 -28.59
C LEU A 12 -29.30 -7.25 -28.05
N THR A 13 -28.54 -7.96 -28.88
CA THR A 13 -27.71 -9.08 -28.43
C THR A 13 -26.56 -8.53 -27.58
N LEU A 14 -26.67 -8.72 -26.26
CA LEU A 14 -25.58 -8.46 -25.32
C LEU A 14 -24.58 -9.62 -25.43
N VAL A 15 -23.36 -9.33 -25.91
CA VAL A 15 -22.23 -10.25 -25.73
C VAL A 15 -21.80 -10.11 -24.27
N ALA A 16 -22.07 -11.12 -23.45
CA ALA A 16 -21.43 -11.25 -22.15
C ALA A 16 -19.96 -11.60 -22.39
N ALA A 17 -19.06 -10.64 -22.17
CA ALA A 17 -17.66 -10.98 -21.99
C ALA A 17 -17.57 -11.88 -20.76
N ALA A 18 -16.97 -13.05 -20.91
CA ALA A 18 -16.59 -13.90 -19.79
C ALA A 18 -15.48 -13.18 -19.01
N GLY A 19 -15.87 -12.24 -18.16
CA GLY A 19 -14.99 -11.66 -17.16
C GLY A 19 -14.70 -12.77 -16.16
N GLY A 20 -13.47 -13.29 -16.16
CA GLY A 20 -12.95 -13.98 -14.99
C GLY A 20 -13.20 -13.07 -13.80
N ALA A 21 -13.89 -13.57 -12.77
CA ALA A 21 -14.23 -12.78 -11.60
C ALA A 21 -12.92 -12.19 -11.04
N ALA A 22 -12.73 -10.88 -11.22
CA ALA A 22 -11.69 -10.17 -10.50
C ALA A 22 -11.89 -10.49 -9.02
N ALA A 23 -10.83 -10.89 -8.33
CA ALA A 23 -10.92 -10.99 -6.88
C ALA A 23 -11.42 -9.64 -6.36
N SER A 24 -12.44 -9.61 -5.50
CA SER A 24 -12.99 -8.35 -4.97
C SER A 24 -12.14 -7.77 -3.84
N SER A 25 -10.98 -8.36 -3.57
CA SER A 25 -10.07 -7.96 -2.51
C SER A 25 -8.66 -8.45 -2.81
N ILE A 26 -7.69 -7.87 -2.12
CA ILE A 26 -6.31 -8.31 -2.13
C ILE A 26 -6.22 -9.76 -1.64
N GLY A 27 -5.57 -10.62 -2.42
CA GLY A 27 -5.44 -12.04 -2.11
C GLY A 27 -4.21 -12.37 -1.29
N TRP A 28 -3.12 -11.60 -1.47
CA TRP A 28 -1.89 -11.73 -0.72
C TRP A 28 -1.10 -10.43 -0.73
N GLY A 29 -0.33 -10.20 0.32
CA GLY A 29 0.68 -9.15 0.36
C GLY A 29 1.63 -9.33 1.54
N ASN A 30 2.83 -8.76 1.43
CA ASN A 30 3.87 -8.92 2.44
C ASN A 30 4.75 -7.67 2.61
N LEU A 31 5.42 -7.58 3.75
CA LEU A 31 6.71 -6.89 3.77
C LEU A 31 7.72 -7.80 3.06
N GLN A 32 8.46 -7.26 2.09
CA GLN A 32 9.34 -8.05 1.24
C GLN A 32 10.81 -7.97 1.72
N TRP A 33 11.35 -6.77 1.92
CA TRP A 33 12.65 -6.52 2.57
C TRP A 33 12.87 -5.01 2.78
N PRO A 34 13.83 -4.59 3.61
CA PRO A 34 14.51 -5.42 4.61
C PRO A 34 13.53 -5.94 5.67
N PHE A 35 13.91 -7.00 6.40
CA PHE A 35 13.20 -7.42 7.62
C PHE A 35 13.85 -6.87 8.88
N THR A 36 15.13 -6.54 8.80
CA THR A 36 15.87 -5.87 9.88
C THR A 36 16.83 -4.88 9.27
N THR A 37 16.84 -3.66 9.78
CA THR A 37 17.75 -2.63 9.28
C THR A 37 18.14 -1.64 10.37
N THR A 38 19.30 -1.02 10.20
CA THR A 38 19.69 0.18 10.92
C THR A 38 19.71 1.31 9.91
N ASP A 39 18.85 2.30 10.10
CA ASP A 39 18.62 3.39 9.16
C ASP A 39 19.01 4.72 9.82
N PRO A 40 19.88 5.54 9.20
CA PRO A 40 20.17 6.89 9.71
C PRO A 40 19.01 7.88 9.54
N ALA A 41 17.89 7.46 8.96
CA ALA A 41 16.81 8.30 8.43
C ALA A 41 17.30 9.27 7.34
N CYS A 42 16.41 9.59 6.41
CA CYS A 42 16.68 10.45 5.25
C CYS A 42 17.85 10.07 4.34
N THR A 43 18.39 8.85 4.46
CA THR A 43 19.48 8.39 3.58
C THR A 43 18.97 7.69 2.33
N GLY A 44 17.64 7.62 2.15
CA GLY A 44 17.03 6.95 1.00
C GLY A 44 17.16 5.44 1.07
N THR A 45 17.19 4.85 2.27
CA THR A 45 17.03 3.40 2.42
C THR A 45 15.69 2.97 1.82
N GLY A 46 15.71 1.96 0.96
CA GLY A 46 14.50 1.41 0.37
C GLY A 46 13.86 0.36 1.30
N PHE A 47 12.56 0.47 1.48
CA PHE A 47 11.72 -0.53 2.11
C PHE A 47 10.71 -1.00 1.09
N PHE A 48 10.53 -2.30 0.96
CA PHE A 48 9.84 -2.94 -0.15
C PHE A 48 8.74 -3.85 0.35
N GLY A 49 7.64 -3.89 -0.38
CA GLY A 49 6.54 -4.82 -0.13
C GLY A 49 5.91 -5.26 -1.43
N GLN A 50 5.40 -6.48 -1.49
CA GLN A 50 4.72 -7.01 -2.66
C GLN A 50 3.26 -7.29 -2.37
N VAL A 51 2.44 -7.17 -3.41
CA VAL A 51 1.01 -7.44 -3.34
C VAL A 51 0.55 -8.19 -4.57
N TRP A 52 -0.38 -9.12 -4.35
CA TRP A 52 -1.04 -9.86 -5.40
C TRP A 52 -2.56 -9.72 -5.30
N MET A 53 -3.18 -9.47 -6.44
CA MET A 53 -4.63 -9.46 -6.60
C MET A 53 -5.01 -10.00 -7.98
N SER A 54 -5.80 -11.07 -7.98
CA SER A 54 -6.19 -11.75 -9.22
C SER A 54 -6.94 -10.82 -10.18
N GLY A 55 -6.45 -10.76 -11.41
CA GLY A 55 -6.97 -9.91 -12.48
C GLY A 55 -6.51 -8.44 -12.39
N VAL A 56 -5.70 -8.07 -11.39
CA VAL A 56 -5.21 -6.69 -11.18
C VAL A 56 -3.70 -6.62 -11.31
N THR A 57 -2.95 -7.44 -10.58
CA THR A 57 -1.46 -7.42 -10.58
C THR A 57 -0.85 -8.42 -11.56
N ASP A 58 -1.67 -9.24 -12.23
CA ASP A 58 -1.19 -10.30 -13.13
C ASP A 58 -0.71 -9.78 -14.51
N SER A 59 -0.73 -8.47 -14.74
CA SER A 59 -0.35 -7.84 -16.02
C SER A 59 0.77 -6.83 -15.81
N PRO A 60 1.62 -6.57 -16.83
CA PRO A 60 2.72 -5.62 -16.68
C PRO A 60 2.28 -4.20 -16.31
N GLY A 61 3.03 -3.60 -15.38
CA GLY A 61 2.79 -2.27 -14.84
C GLY A 61 1.88 -2.29 -13.62
N GLN A 62 1.91 -1.18 -12.87
CA GLN A 62 1.14 -1.02 -11.64
C GLN A 62 -0.34 -1.43 -11.80
N GLY A 63 -0.78 -2.37 -10.97
CA GLY A 63 -2.16 -2.75 -10.78
C GLY A 63 -3.03 -1.54 -10.48
N ALA A 64 -3.92 -1.21 -11.42
CA ALA A 64 -4.76 -0.02 -11.33
C ALA A 64 -5.64 -0.09 -10.08
N GLY A 65 -5.59 0.96 -9.25
CA GLY A 65 -6.38 1.05 -8.02
C GLY A 65 -5.71 0.44 -6.79
N ILE A 66 -4.53 -0.17 -6.90
CA ILE A 66 -3.76 -0.63 -5.74
C ILE A 66 -3.04 0.56 -5.09
N THR A 67 -3.27 0.73 -3.79
CA THR A 67 -2.54 1.63 -2.90
C THR A 67 -1.74 0.80 -1.92
N ALA A 68 -0.48 1.17 -1.69
CA ALA A 68 0.42 0.53 -0.74
C ALA A 68 1.03 1.57 0.20
N GLU A 69 1.19 1.21 1.47
CA GLU A 69 1.78 2.09 2.47
C GLU A 69 2.69 1.31 3.42
N LEU A 70 3.80 1.94 3.80
CA LEU A 70 4.72 1.43 4.82
C LEU A 70 4.37 2.04 6.18
N GLY A 71 4.08 1.20 7.15
CA GLY A 71 3.72 1.59 8.50
C GLY A 71 4.86 1.44 9.49
N PHE A 72 5.10 2.43 10.33
CA PHE A 72 5.98 2.32 11.51
C PHE A 72 5.16 2.47 12.79
N GLY A 73 5.52 1.74 13.83
CA GLY A 73 4.95 1.90 15.16
C GLY A 73 5.81 1.35 16.29
N PRO A 74 5.36 1.51 17.55
CA PRO A 74 6.10 1.06 18.72
C PRO A 74 6.44 -0.44 18.66
N VAL A 75 7.60 -0.81 19.20
CA VAL A 75 8.00 -2.22 19.36
C VAL A 75 6.94 -2.98 20.15
N GLY A 76 6.61 -4.20 19.70
CA GLY A 76 5.56 -5.06 20.26
C GLY A 76 4.10 -4.61 20.00
N SER A 77 3.85 -3.45 19.37
CA SER A 77 2.48 -3.01 19.09
C SER A 77 1.87 -3.68 17.86
N THR A 78 0.55 -3.71 17.80
CA THR A 78 -0.21 -4.15 16.61
C THR A 78 -0.41 -2.95 15.69
N PRO A 79 -0.35 -3.09 14.35
CA PRO A 79 -0.55 -2.00 13.42
C PRO A 79 -2.02 -1.62 13.42
N ASP A 80 -2.24 -0.32 13.52
CA ASP A 80 -3.54 0.30 13.48
C ASP A 80 -3.41 1.69 12.84
N ALA A 81 -4.49 2.47 12.84
CA ALA A 81 -4.48 3.82 12.28
C ALA A 81 -3.57 4.81 13.05
N SER A 82 -3.13 4.47 14.26
CA SER A 82 -2.22 5.29 15.07
C SER A 82 -0.75 5.14 14.67
N TRP A 83 -0.40 4.12 13.90
CA TRP A 83 0.91 4.00 13.25
C TRP A 83 1.13 5.14 12.25
N LEU A 84 2.40 5.46 11.95
CA LEU A 84 2.75 6.37 10.88
C LEU A 84 2.74 5.56 9.59
N TRP A 85 1.89 5.94 8.64
CA TRP A 85 1.79 5.28 7.35
C TRP A 85 2.33 6.22 6.28
N LEU A 86 3.35 5.75 5.55
CA LEU A 86 4.00 6.49 4.47
C LEU A 86 3.55 5.91 3.13
N PRO A 87 3.16 6.76 2.15
CA PRO A 87 2.75 6.29 0.84
C PRO A 87 3.93 5.63 0.12
N ALA A 88 3.70 4.43 -0.42
CA ALA A 88 4.66 3.74 -1.26
C ALA A 88 4.38 3.98 -2.74
N VAL A 89 5.44 3.95 -3.54
CA VAL A 89 5.36 4.09 -5.00
C VAL A 89 5.61 2.74 -5.65
N PHE A 90 4.98 2.49 -6.80
CA PHE A 90 5.27 1.29 -7.59
C PHE A 90 6.76 1.25 -7.97
N ASN A 91 7.37 0.08 -7.84
CA ASN A 91 8.77 -0.17 -8.17
C ASN A 91 8.89 -0.99 -9.46
N ILE A 92 8.37 -2.21 -9.44
CA ILE A 92 8.48 -3.17 -10.54
C ILE A 92 7.44 -4.29 -10.40
N ASP A 93 7.16 -4.97 -11.51
CA ASP A 93 6.44 -6.25 -11.51
C ASP A 93 7.38 -7.39 -11.08
N VAL A 94 6.93 -8.24 -10.16
CA VAL A 94 7.65 -9.44 -9.70
C VAL A 94 6.77 -10.68 -9.90
N GLY A 95 6.93 -11.33 -11.05
CA GLY A 95 6.04 -12.43 -11.43
C GLY A 95 4.63 -11.92 -11.65
N ASN A 96 3.68 -12.37 -10.83
CA ASN A 96 2.29 -11.88 -10.83
C ASN A 96 2.03 -10.80 -9.77
N ASN A 97 3.05 -10.42 -9.00
CA ASN A 97 2.93 -9.45 -7.92
C ASN A 97 3.39 -8.07 -8.39
N ASP A 98 2.85 -7.03 -7.79
CA ASP A 98 3.42 -5.69 -7.88
C ASP A 98 4.28 -5.42 -6.65
N GLU A 99 5.52 -4.95 -6.87
CA GLU A 99 6.38 -4.48 -5.81
C GLU A 99 6.28 -2.95 -5.65
N TYR A 100 6.18 -2.50 -4.41
CA TYR A 100 6.15 -1.11 -4.03
C TYR A 100 7.33 -0.78 -3.12
N VAL A 101 7.82 0.45 -3.21
CA VAL A 101 8.96 0.95 -2.43
C VAL A 101 8.63 2.26 -1.71
N VAL A 102 9.11 2.38 -0.47
CA VAL A 102 9.30 3.67 0.21
C VAL A 102 10.79 3.91 0.34
N TRP A 103 11.26 4.98 -0.28
CA TRP A 103 12.61 5.50 -0.05
C TRP A 103 12.56 6.40 1.19
N MET A 104 13.27 6.00 2.25
CA MET A 104 13.26 6.69 3.54
C MET A 104 13.94 8.06 3.44
N SER A 105 13.16 9.05 3.04
CA SER A 105 13.48 10.48 3.03
C SER A 105 12.81 11.24 4.18
N THR A 106 12.00 10.52 4.97
CA THR A 106 11.18 11.06 6.05
C THR A 106 11.97 11.11 7.36
N TYR A 107 11.73 12.17 8.14
CA TYR A 107 12.21 12.24 9.51
C TYR A 107 11.47 11.23 10.39
N LEU A 108 12.21 10.33 11.04
CA LEU A 108 11.74 9.51 12.15
C LEU A 108 12.63 9.80 13.37
N PRO A 109 12.06 9.99 14.57
CA PRO A 109 12.86 10.11 15.78
C PRO A 109 13.73 8.88 15.97
N ALA A 110 14.98 9.07 16.38
CA ALA A 110 15.86 7.97 16.75
C ALA A 110 15.19 7.02 17.76
N GLY A 111 15.32 5.71 17.52
CA GLY A 111 14.62 4.69 18.28
C GLY A 111 14.45 3.40 17.48
N THR A 112 13.94 2.37 18.14
CA THR A 112 13.60 1.09 17.49
C THR A 112 12.11 1.04 17.23
N TYR A 113 11.73 0.62 16.03
CA TYR A 113 10.34 0.50 15.59
C TYR A 113 10.09 -0.87 14.99
N HIS A 114 8.86 -1.35 15.11
CA HIS A 114 8.35 -2.35 14.17
C HIS A 114 7.73 -1.65 12.97
N TYR A 115 7.83 -2.31 11.82
CA TYR A 115 7.19 -1.85 10.60
C TYR A 115 6.60 -2.99 9.79
N THR A 116 5.66 -2.65 8.92
CA THR A 116 5.04 -3.58 7.98
C THR A 116 4.41 -2.81 6.81
N TYR A 117 3.94 -3.53 5.80
CA TYR A 117 3.16 -2.96 4.72
C TYR A 117 1.67 -3.14 4.95
N ARG A 118 0.88 -2.21 4.42
CA ARG A 118 -0.54 -2.42 4.17
C ARG A 118 -0.89 -2.07 2.74
N TYR A 119 -1.96 -2.69 2.25
CA TYR A 119 -2.43 -2.56 0.89
C TYR A 119 -3.94 -2.39 0.86
N GLN A 120 -4.44 -1.67 -0.12
CA GLN A 120 -5.87 -1.50 -0.35
C GLN A 120 -6.13 -1.44 -1.85
N PHE A 121 -7.24 -2.03 -2.27
CA PHE A 121 -7.78 -1.83 -3.61
C PHE A 121 -8.87 -0.76 -3.59
N ALA A 122 -8.90 0.09 -4.61
CA ALA A 122 -9.88 1.16 -4.72
C ALA A 122 -11.32 0.60 -4.67
N GLY A 123 -12.09 1.05 -3.67
CA GLY A 123 -13.44 0.56 -3.41
C GLY A 123 -13.54 -0.40 -2.21
N ASP A 124 -12.41 -0.94 -1.73
CA ASP A 124 -12.38 -1.72 -0.49
C ASP A 124 -12.49 -0.80 0.72
N GLY A 125 -13.25 -1.22 1.73
CA GLY A 125 -13.35 -0.48 3.00
C GLY A 125 -12.18 -0.74 3.95
N ASP A 126 -11.53 -1.89 3.80
CA ASP A 126 -10.51 -2.39 4.72
C ASP A 126 -9.13 -2.46 4.07
N TRP A 127 -8.10 -2.30 4.90
CA TRP A 127 -6.71 -2.51 4.50
C TRP A 127 -6.32 -3.98 4.71
N TYR A 128 -5.69 -4.59 3.70
CA TYR A 128 -4.89 -5.80 3.91
C TYR A 128 -3.59 -5.39 4.62
N VAL A 129 -3.39 -5.84 5.85
CA VAL A 129 -2.13 -5.61 6.60
C VAL A 129 -1.25 -6.83 6.49
N ALA A 130 -0.01 -6.67 6.04
CA ALA A 130 0.94 -7.76 5.92
C ALA A 130 1.21 -8.42 7.29
N SER A 131 1.33 -9.75 7.27
CA SER A 131 1.61 -10.54 8.46
C SER A 131 3.08 -10.39 8.89
N GLU A 132 3.95 -10.24 7.91
CA GLU A 132 5.39 -10.08 8.04
C GLU A 132 5.72 -8.73 8.67
N ARG A 133 6.55 -8.77 9.72
CA ARG A 133 6.98 -7.58 10.47
C ARG A 133 8.48 -7.42 10.41
N GLY A 134 8.91 -6.20 10.14
CA GLY A 134 10.29 -5.80 10.19
C GLY A 134 10.64 -5.07 11.49
N THR A 135 11.93 -4.94 11.75
CA THR A 135 12.46 -4.09 12.84
C THR A 135 13.46 -3.09 12.27
N ALA A 136 13.25 -1.81 12.53
CA ALA A 136 14.14 -0.74 12.10
C ALA A 136 14.70 -0.05 13.34
N THR A 137 16.02 0.07 13.42
CA THR A 137 16.67 0.96 14.38
C THR A 137 17.05 2.26 13.67
N ILE A 138 16.39 3.34 14.06
CA ILE A 138 16.70 4.69 13.57
C ILE A 138 17.80 5.28 14.45
N ILE A 139 18.97 5.56 13.86
CA ILE A 139 20.17 5.97 14.60
C ILE A 139 20.50 7.46 14.48
N GLN A 140 19.99 8.15 13.46
CA GLN A 140 20.19 9.59 13.33
C GLN A 140 18.88 10.27 12.96
N ASN A 141 18.79 11.51 13.42
CA ASN A 141 17.78 12.46 13.02
C ASN A 141 18.42 13.28 11.91
N CYS A 142 17.81 13.28 10.72
CA CYS A 142 18.29 14.01 9.55
C CYS A 142 18.73 15.43 9.97
N GLY A 143 20.01 15.75 9.78
CA GLY A 143 20.66 16.88 10.43
C GLY A 143 19.91 18.22 10.29
N ALA A 144 19.67 18.85 11.44
CA ALA A 144 19.24 20.24 11.66
C ALA A 144 17.77 20.65 11.34
N VAL A 145 16.82 20.23 12.19
CA VAL A 145 15.62 21.00 12.61
C VAL A 145 15.43 20.74 14.14
N PRO A 146 15.03 21.72 14.99
CA PRO A 146 15.57 21.89 16.33
C PRO A 146 15.09 20.86 17.37
N SER A 147 16.02 20.55 18.27
CA SER A 147 15.88 19.86 19.57
C SER A 147 14.64 18.99 19.80
N ALA A 148 14.86 17.67 19.85
CA ALA A 148 14.36 16.70 20.84
C ALA A 148 12.88 16.76 21.30
N THR A 149 11.97 17.37 20.54
CA THR A 149 10.55 17.51 20.95
C THR A 149 9.55 17.13 19.87
N ALA A 150 9.98 16.55 18.74
CA ALA A 150 9.05 15.89 17.84
C ALA A 150 8.63 14.55 18.46
N ALA A 151 7.61 14.58 19.32
CA ALA A 151 6.91 13.39 19.74
C ALA A 151 6.30 12.72 18.49
N TRP A 152 6.00 11.42 18.57
CA TRP A 152 5.35 10.65 17.51
C TRP A 152 4.18 11.38 16.81
N GLY A 153 3.40 12.17 17.56
CA GLY A 153 2.31 12.98 17.03
C GLY A 153 2.73 14.13 16.11
N SER A 154 3.92 14.70 16.27
CA SER A 154 4.43 15.79 15.42
C SER A 154 4.87 15.28 14.04
N VAL A 155 5.29 14.01 13.94
CA VAL A 155 5.68 13.38 12.67
C VAL A 155 4.45 13.16 11.78
N LYS A 156 3.31 12.79 12.37
CA LYS A 156 2.03 12.64 11.66
C LYS A 156 1.53 13.95 11.02
N ALA A 157 1.88 15.12 11.56
CA ALA A 157 1.40 16.41 11.04
C ALA A 157 2.15 16.91 9.79
N MET A 158 3.21 16.21 9.37
CA MET A 158 3.99 16.54 8.16
C MET A 158 3.47 15.83 6.91
N TYR A 159 2.39 15.03 7.04
CA TYR A 159 1.75 14.26 5.98
C TYR A 159 0.24 14.48 5.99
#